data_AF-A0A497RLZ1-F1
#
_entry.id   AF-A0A497RLZ1-F1
#
_cell.length_a   1.000
_cell.length_b   1.000
_cell.length_c   1.000
_cell.angle_alpha   90.00
_cell.angle_beta   90.00
_cell.angle_gamma   90.00
#
_symmetry.space_group_name_H-M   'P 1'
#
loop_
_entity.id
_entity.type
_entity.pdbx_description
1 polymer ?
#
loop_
_entity_poly.entity_id
_entity_poly.type
_entity_poly.pdbx_seq_one_letter_code
_entity_poly.pdbx_strand_id
1 'polypeptide(L)' 'MKLKIVQVPLPIEIVEILKDKSGRETIKDALSDAVYHYINCPLANRIETNVKISKMRGRKPHYLKDFVD' A
#
# COMPACT_ATOMS: atom_id res chain seq x y z
N MET A 1 -19.22 -1.48 11.14
CA MET A 1 -18.04 -1.32 10.25
C MET A 1 -18.54 -1.16 8.82
N LYS A 2 -18.08 -0.16 8.06
CA LYS A 2 -18.44 0.02 6.64
C LYS A 2 -17.29 -0.50 5.78
N LEU A 3 -17.51 -1.58 5.03
CA LEU A 3 -16.50 -2.16 4.14
C LEU A 3 -16.38 -1.31 2.87
N LYS A 4 -15.15 -0.90 2.52
CA LYS A 4 -14.86 -0.21 1.27
C LYS A 4 -14.30 -1.22 0.27
N ILE A 5 -15.02 -1.43 -0.83
CA ILE A 5 -14.54 -2.26 -1.94
C ILE A 5 -13.60 -1.40 -2.78
N VAL A 6 -12.39 -1.90 -3.04
CA VAL A 6 -11.36 -1.22 -3.83
C VAL A 6 -10.89 -2.18 -4.92
N GLN A 7 -10.72 -1.65 -6.13
CA GLN A 7 -10.12 -2.36 -7.25
C GLN A 7 -8.72 -1.77 -7.48
N VAL A 8 -7.70 -2.64 -7.50
CA VAL A 8 -6.31 -2.24 -7.72
C VAL A 8 -5.72 -3.16 -8.79
N PRO A 9 -5.15 -2.61 -9.87
CA PRO A 9 -4.40 -3.43 -10.82
C PRO A 9 -3.09 -3.87 -10.16
N LEU A 10 -2.88 -5.19 -10.11
CA LEU A 10 -1.67 -5.81 -9.59
C LEU A 10 -1.13 -6.82 -10.61
N PRO A 11 0.19 -6.88 -10.83
CA PRO A 11 0.82 -7.95 -11.60
C PRO A 11 0.49 -9.33 -11.02
N ILE A 12 0.23 -10.29 -11.89
CA ILE A 12 -0.15 -11.67 -11.50
C ILE A 12 0.98 -12.32 -10.69
N GLU A 13 2.23 -12.12 -11.12
CA GLU A 13 3.43 -12.65 -10.44
C GLU A 13 3.48 -12.23 -8.95
N ILE A 14 3.14 -10.97 -8.65
CA ILE A 14 3.13 -10.46 -7.28
C ILE A 14 2.03 -11.15 -6.47
N VAL A 15 0.87 -11.39 -7.07
CA VAL A 15 -0.27 -12.05 -6.42
C VAL A 15 0.06 -13.51 -6.09
N GLU A 16 0.71 -14.22 -7.01
CA GLU A 16 1.15 -15.61 -6.80
C GLU A 16 2.16 -15.70 -5.66
N ILE A 17 3.21 -14.88 -5.70
CA ILE A 17 4.22 -14.81 -4.61
C ILE A 17 3.57 -14.49 -3.27
N LEU A 18 2.57 -13.59 -3.25
CA LEU A 18 1.86 -13.22 -2.04
C LEU A 18 1.06 -14.39 -1.46
N LYS A 19 0.37 -15.16 -2.31
CA LYS A 19 -0.37 -16.36 -1.89
C LYS A 19 0.57 -17.42 -1.33
N ASP A 20 1.66 -17.69 -2.03
CA ASP A 20 2.64 -18.70 -1.62
C ASP A 20 3.26 -18.37 -0.26
N LYS A 21 3.62 -17.09 -0.03
CA LYS A 21 4.18 -16.63 1.25
C LYS A 21 3.17 -16.60 2.39
N SER A 22 1.91 -16.29 2.09
CA SER A 22 0.86 -16.18 3.11
C SER A 22 0.18 -17.51 3.43
N GLY A 23 0.28 -18.52 2.55
CA GLY A 23 -0.44 -19.78 2.67
C GLY A 23 -1.95 -19.64 2.57
N ARG A 24 -2.46 -18.53 2.02
CA ARG A 24 -3.89 -18.24 1.90
C ARG A 24 -4.40 -18.64 0.52
N GLU A 25 -5.60 -19.23 0.48
CA GLU A 25 -6.26 -19.62 -0.77
C GLU A 25 -6.74 -18.41 -1.58
N THR A 26 -7.29 -17.40 -0.88
CA THR A 26 -7.86 -16.22 -1.54
C THR A 26 -6.88 -15.05 -1.59
N ILE A 27 -6.92 -14.30 -2.69
CA ILE A 27 -6.13 -13.08 -2.88
C ILE A 27 -6.49 -12.03 -1.81
N LYS A 28 -7.77 -11.96 -1.45
CA LYS A 28 -8.28 -10.99 -0.48
C LYS A 28 -7.67 -11.21 0.90
N ASP A 29 -7.61 -12.47 1.34
CA ASP A 29 -7.06 -12.81 2.66
C ASP A 29 -5.55 -12.60 2.67
N ALA A 30 -4.84 -13.06 1.62
CA ALA A 30 -3.40 -12.82 1.44
C ALA A 30 -3.04 -11.33 1.47
N LEU A 31 -3.79 -10.49 0.75
CA LEU A 31 -3.62 -9.04 0.74
C LEU A 31 -3.94 -8.42 2.09
N SER A 32 -5.01 -8.87 2.75
CA SER A 32 -5.37 -8.34 4.07
C SER A 32 -4.27 -8.62 5.09
N ASP A 33 -3.75 -9.85 5.13
CA ASP A 33 -2.67 -10.24 6.04
C ASP A 33 -1.39 -9.44 5.76
N ALA A 34 -1.03 -9.25 4.50
CA ALA A 34 0.14 -8.45 4.12
C ALA A 34 0.00 -6.99 4.53
N VAL A 35 -1.18 -6.38 4.34
CA VAL A 35 -1.47 -5.01 4.76
C VAL A 35 -1.42 -4.87 6.28
N TYR A 36 -2.06 -5.78 7.01
CA TYR A 36 -2.02 -5.77 8.48
C TYR A 36 -0.61 -6.00 9.01
N HIS A 37 0.14 -6.91 8.39
CA HIS A 37 1.55 -7.11 8.73
C HIS A 37 2.35 -5.83 8.52
N TYR A 38 2.19 -5.14 7.37
CA TYR A 38 2.89 -3.89 7.11
C TYR A 38 2.55 -2.80 8.13
N ILE A 39 1.26 -2.61 8.43
CA ILE A 39 0.79 -1.60 9.40
C ILE A 39 1.32 -1.90 10.81
N ASN A 40 1.37 -3.17 11.20
CA ASN A 40 1.79 -3.57 12.54
C ASN A 40 3.29 -3.87 12.65
N CYS A 41 4.05 -3.81 11.56
CA CYS A 41 5.46 -4.18 11.56
C CYS A 41 6.28 -3.09 12.27
N PRO A 42 6.96 -3.41 13.39
CA PRO A 42 7.78 -2.44 14.12
C PRO A 42 8.97 -1.92 13.31
N LEU A 43 9.32 -2.60 12.21
CA LEU A 43 10.39 -2.22 11.30
C LEU A 43 9.89 -1.34 10.13
N ALA A 44 8.59 -1.14 9.95
CA ALA A 44 8.04 -0.34 8.85
C ALA A 44 8.51 1.12 8.91
N ASN A 45 8.68 1.67 10.11
CA ASN A 45 9.18 3.04 10.33
C ASN A 45 10.68 3.21 10.02
N ARG A 46 11.42 2.12 9.75
CA ARG A 46 12.85 2.17 9.35
C ARG A 46 13.04 2.22 7.84
N ILE A 47 11.96 2.07 7.07
CA ILE A 47 12.03 2.20 5.63
C ILE A 47 12.03 3.71 5.34
N GLU A 48 13.23 4.30 5.28
CA GLU A 48 13.41 5.62 4.68
C GLU A 48 12.99 5.51 3.21
N THR A 49 11.74 5.86 2.95
CA THR A 49 11.24 6.04 1.60
C THR A 49 11.95 7.27 1.04
N ASN A 50 13.12 7.05 0.43
CA ASN A 50 13.73 7.97 -0.53
C ASN A 50 12.86 8.04 -1.80
N VAL A 51 11.56 8.30 -1.64
CA VAL A 51 10.68 8.68 -2.73
C VAL A 51 11.15 10.07 -3.10
N LYS A 52 11.89 10.17 -4.19
CA LYS A 52 12.18 11.45 -4.84
C LYS A 52 10.84 12.06 -5.25
N ILE A 53 10.23 12.82 -4.35
CA ILE A 53 9.07 13.64 -4.69
C ILE A 53 9.61 14.65 -5.70
N SER A 54 9.28 14.43 -6.97
CA SER A 54 9.44 15.45 -7.99
C SER A 54 8.76 16.71 -7.46
N LYS A 55 9.54 17.77 -7.20
CA LYS A 55 8.98 19.06 -6.80
C LYS A 55 8.11 19.54 -7.95
N MET A 56 6.80 19.26 -7.88
CA MET A 56 5.85 19.78 -8.87
C MET A 56 6.00 21.29 -8.90
N ARG A 57 6.47 21.83 -10.03
CA ARG A 57 6.47 23.26 -10.29
C ARG A 57 5.05 23.64 -10.69
N GLY A 58 4.35 24.41 -9.86
CA GLY A 58 3.00 24.90 -10.15
C GLY A 58 2.06 24.88 -8.95
N ARG A 59 0.80 25.29 -9.17
CA ARG A 59 -0.24 25.31 -8.15
C ARG A 59 -0.68 23.88 -7.83
N LYS A 60 -0.58 23.47 -6.56
CA LYS A 60 -1.00 22.14 -6.11
C LYS A 60 -2.53 21.97 -6.21
N PRO A 61 -3.03 20.77 -6.53
CA PRO A 61 -4.46 20.46 -6.45
C PRO A 61 -5.01 20.67 -5.03
N HIS A 62 -6.26 21.12 -4.92
CA HIS A 62 -6.86 21.52 -3.65
C HIS A 62 -6.92 20.38 -2.61
N TYR A 63 -7.10 19.14 -3.06
CA TYR A 63 -7.20 17.95 -2.21
C TYR A 63 -5.86 17.46 -1.63
N LEU A 64 -4.74 18.07 -2.02
CA LEU A 64 -3.38 17.75 -1.54
C LEU A 64 -2.81 18.81 -0.60
N LYS A 65 -3.62 19.78 -0.16
CA LYS A 65 -3.16 20.84 0.75
C LYS A 65 -2.82 20.32 2.15
N ASP A 66 -3.52 19.28 2.60
CA ASP A 66 -3.48 18.83 4.00
C ASP A 66 -2.39 17.76 4.27
N PHE A 67 -1.63 17.35 3.25
CA PHE A 67 -0.69 16.23 3.32
C PHE A 67 0.79 16.64 3.21
N VAL A 68 1.10 17.94 3.32
CA VAL A 68 2.48 18.44 3.20
C VAL A 68 2.70 19.58 4.19
N ASP A 69 3.49 19.30 5.24
CA ASP A 69 4.24 20.33 6.00
C ASP A 69 5.44 20.82 5.16
#